data_AF-A0A7G6YU65-F1
#
_entry.id   AF-A0A7G6YU65-F1
#
_cell.length_a   1.000
_cell.length_b   1.000
_cell.length_c   1.000
_cell.angle_alpha   90.00
_cell.angle_beta   90.00
_cell.angle_gamma   90.00
#
_symmetry.space_group_name_H-M   'P 1'
#
loop_
_entity.id
_entity.type
_entity.pdbx_description
1 polymer ?
#
loop_
_entity_poly.entity_id
_entity_poly.type
_entity_poly.pdbx_seq_one_letter_code
_entity_poly.pdbx_strand_id
1 'polypeptide(L)'
;MSTNLTSETEKTIISLGHAFDGYAYAGKVWNTPEAEIHTVLGQRLMQVQESGRLFLNASDNFATNFYLHRSFHHWGWLPAAKSAEWYTMLFFYLHLYRITVPQAQRHESHTIWANRPIGAAETAAAEIRQILRRG
;
A
#
# COMPACT_ATOMS: atom_id res chain seq x y z
N MET A 1 -13.28 2.47 -15.24
CA MET A 1 -11.85 2.38 -15.59
C MET A 1 -11.36 0.98 -15.22
N SER A 2 -10.50 0.34 -16.02
CA SER A 2 -9.98 -1.01 -15.74
C SER A 2 -8.68 -0.93 -14.96
N THR A 3 -8.66 -1.42 -13.73
CA THR A 3 -7.46 -1.59 -12.88
C THR A 3 -6.65 -2.84 -13.23
N ASN A 4 -7.19 -3.68 -14.12
CA ASN A 4 -6.75 -5.06 -14.41
C ASN A 4 -6.81 -6.00 -13.20
N LEU A 5 -7.51 -5.61 -12.14
CA LEU A 5 -7.80 -6.44 -10.99
C LEU A 5 -9.29 -6.76 -10.94
N THR A 6 -9.64 -7.87 -10.31
CA THR A 6 -11.00 -8.12 -9.86
C THR A 6 -11.40 -7.16 -8.73
N SER A 7 -12.70 -6.86 -8.64
CA SER A 7 -13.24 -6.01 -7.57
C SER A 7 -13.02 -6.58 -6.16
N GLU A 8 -12.94 -7.91 -6.02
CA GLU A 8 -12.60 -8.54 -4.74
C GLU A 8 -11.12 -8.34 -4.37
N THR A 9 -10.23 -8.40 -5.35
CA THR A 9 -8.83 -8.06 -5.12
C THR A 9 -8.67 -6.59 -4.76
N GLU A 10 -9.35 -5.67 -5.45
CA GLU A 10 -9.35 -4.24 -5.10
C GLU A 10 -9.80 -4.00 -3.65
N LYS A 11 -10.93 -4.58 -3.23
CA LYS A 11 -11.42 -4.51 -1.85
C LYS A 11 -10.40 -5.03 -0.84
N THR A 12 -9.71 -6.12 -1.19
CA THR A 12 -8.70 -6.73 -0.33
C THR A 12 -7.48 -5.83 -0.17
N ILE A 13 -7.00 -5.20 -1.26
CA ILE A 13 -5.88 -4.25 -1.22
C ILE A 13 -6.26 -2.99 -0.43
N ILE A 14 -7.46 -2.44 -0.66
CA ILE A 14 -7.98 -1.29 0.10
C ILE A 14 -8.06 -1.62 1.60
N SER A 15 -8.52 -2.82 1.96
CA SER A 15 -8.61 -3.26 3.36
C SER A 15 -7.23 -3.32 4.03
N LEU A 16 -6.18 -3.72 3.30
CA LEU A 16 -4.80 -3.65 3.79
C LEU A 16 -4.39 -2.19 4.02
N GLY A 17 -4.62 -1.31 3.05
CA GLY A 17 -4.31 0.12 3.15
C GLY A 17 -4.99 0.78 4.35
N HIS A 18 -6.22 0.37 4.69
CA HIS A 18 -6.96 0.90 5.85
C HIS A 18 -6.61 0.22 7.18
N ALA A 19 -5.86 -0.89 7.20
CA ALA A 19 -5.51 -1.58 8.44
C ALA A 19 -4.42 -0.84 9.26
N PHE A 20 -3.71 0.09 8.62
CA PHE A 20 -2.56 0.80 9.16
C PHE A 20 -2.83 2.30 9.29
N ASP A 21 -2.47 2.91 10.42
CA ASP A 21 -2.55 4.35 10.60
C ASP A 21 -1.30 5.04 10.04
N GLY A 22 -1.33 5.36 8.75
CA GLY A 22 -0.21 6.06 8.11
C GLY A 22 -0.01 7.50 8.59
N TYR A 23 -1.06 8.16 9.10
CA TYR A 23 -1.02 9.56 9.50
C TYR A 23 -0.35 9.76 10.86
N ALA A 24 -0.79 9.03 11.88
CA ALA A 24 -0.14 9.05 13.19
C ALA A 24 1.31 8.57 13.11
N TYR A 25 1.64 7.78 12.09
CA TYR A 25 2.94 7.15 11.92
C TYR A 25 3.96 8.00 11.16
N ALA A 26 3.62 8.59 10.01
CA ALA A 26 4.57 9.37 9.23
C ALA A 26 5.06 10.63 9.97
N GLY A 27 4.16 11.33 10.67
CA GLY A 27 4.56 12.48 11.49
C GLY A 27 5.56 12.11 12.58
N LYS A 28 5.42 10.90 13.17
CA LYS A 28 6.31 10.40 14.23
C LYS A 28 7.60 9.77 13.70
N VAL A 29 7.54 9.06 12.58
CA VAL A 29 8.65 8.22 12.08
C VAL A 29 9.48 8.91 11.03
N TRP A 30 8.86 9.74 10.19
CA TRP A 30 9.60 10.58 9.24
C TRP A 30 10.00 11.91 9.86
N ASN A 31 9.54 12.20 11.08
CA ASN A 31 9.80 13.47 11.78
C ASN A 31 9.56 14.68 10.86
N THR A 32 8.52 14.59 10.03
CA THR A 32 8.25 15.51 8.93
C THR A 32 6.88 16.18 9.19
N PRO A 33 6.76 17.52 9.05
CA PRO A 33 5.48 18.21 9.12
C PRO A 33 4.50 17.67 8.07
N GLU A 34 3.19 17.65 8.37
CA GLU A 34 2.18 17.10 7.43
C GLU A 34 2.26 17.75 6.04
N ALA A 35 2.53 19.06 5.98
CA ALA A 35 2.66 19.82 4.74
C ALA A 35 3.77 19.32 3.81
N GLU A 36 4.78 18.61 4.35
CA GLU A 36 5.95 18.14 3.59
C GLU A 36 5.88 16.63 3.27
N ILE A 37 4.86 15.92 3.76
CA ILE A 37 4.71 14.47 3.60
C ILE A 37 4.64 14.06 2.12
N HIS A 38 4.03 14.88 1.26
CA HIS A 38 3.94 14.60 -0.18
C HIS A 38 5.32 14.62 -0.86
N THR A 39 6.21 15.52 -0.43
CA THR A 39 7.59 15.59 -0.95
C THR A 39 8.38 14.36 -0.53
N VAL A 40 8.28 13.97 0.75
CA VAL A 40 8.92 12.76 1.27
C VAL A 40 8.39 11.51 0.59
N LEU A 41 7.07 11.43 0.34
CA LEU A 41 6.48 10.34 -0.43
C LEU A 41 7.09 10.25 -1.83
N GLY A 42 7.17 11.37 -2.56
CA GLY A 42 7.76 11.41 -3.91
C GLY A 42 9.20 10.88 -3.94
N GLN A 43 10.04 11.31 -2.99
CA GLN A 43 11.42 10.83 -2.87
C GLN A 43 11.50 9.33 -2.59
N ARG A 44 10.64 8.84 -1.67
CA ARG A 44 10.57 7.42 -1.33
C ARG A 44 10.11 6.56 -2.52
N LEU A 45 9.13 7.03 -3.29
CA LEU A 45 8.65 6.32 -4.48
C LEU A 45 9.75 6.22 -5.54
N MET A 46 10.46 7.32 -5.80
CA MET A 46 11.59 7.33 -6.72
C MET A 46 12.66 6.31 -6.30
N GLN A 47 13.03 6.28 -5.01
CA GLN A 47 14.01 5.31 -4.51
C GLN A 47 13.58 3.86 -4.73
N VAL A 48 12.31 3.53 -4.51
CA VAL A 48 11.79 2.16 -4.71
C VAL A 48 11.74 1.81 -6.19
N GLN A 49 11.31 2.75 -7.04
CA GLN A 49 11.23 2.56 -8.49
C GLN A 49 12.61 2.37 -9.12
N GLU A 50 13.62 3.10 -8.66
CA GLU A 50 15.00 2.99 -9.15
C GLU A 50 15.71 1.74 -8.62
N SER A 51 15.51 1.40 -7.34
CA SER A 51 16.23 0.28 -6.71
C SER A 51 15.54 -1.07 -6.86
N GLY A 52 14.23 -1.08 -7.11
CA GLY A 52 13.39 -2.30 -7.08
C GLY A 52 13.34 -2.96 -5.70
N ARG A 53 13.66 -2.25 -4.62
CA ARG A 53 13.81 -2.80 -3.27
C ARG A 53 12.89 -2.09 -2.27
N LEU A 54 12.47 -2.86 -1.26
CA LEU A 54 11.79 -2.32 -0.08
C LEU A 54 12.78 -1.58 0.83
N PHE A 55 12.24 -0.70 1.66
CA PHE A 55 12.97 -0.11 2.78
C PHE A 55 13.30 -1.18 3.82
N LEU A 56 14.43 -0.98 4.52
CA LEU A 56 14.87 -1.90 5.59
C LEU A 56 13.85 -1.99 6.73
N ASN A 57 13.15 -0.88 7.03
CA ASN A 57 12.14 -0.85 8.07
C ASN A 57 10.77 -1.21 7.50
N ALA A 58 10.16 -2.28 8.03
CA ALA A 58 8.82 -2.73 7.63
C ALA A 58 7.78 -1.60 7.71
N SER A 59 7.90 -0.75 8.71
CA SER A 59 6.92 0.32 8.91
C SER A 59 7.06 1.47 7.90
N ASP A 60 8.24 1.71 7.33
CA ASP A 60 8.38 2.64 6.20
C ASP A 60 7.62 2.11 4.98
N ASN A 61 7.72 0.80 4.73
CA ASN A 61 7.00 0.15 3.64
C ASN A 61 5.48 0.25 3.83
N PHE A 62 4.98 0.03 5.05
CA PHE A 62 3.55 0.21 5.37
C PHE A 62 3.09 1.66 5.19
N ALA A 63 3.87 2.64 5.69
CA ALA A 63 3.54 4.06 5.56
C ALA A 63 3.53 4.51 4.10
N THR A 64 4.53 4.12 3.30
CA THR A 64 4.55 4.43 1.86
C THR A 64 3.36 3.82 1.14
N ASN A 65 3.00 2.57 1.42
CA ASN A 65 1.82 1.93 0.82
C ASN A 65 0.52 2.66 1.20
N PHE A 66 0.34 3.02 2.48
CA PHE A 66 -0.81 3.81 2.94
C PHE A 66 -0.95 5.14 2.17
N TYR A 67 0.12 5.92 2.07
CA TYR A 67 0.07 7.22 1.41
C TYR A 67 -0.13 7.11 -0.10
N LEU A 68 0.32 6.02 -0.73
CA LEU A 68 -0.04 5.70 -2.12
C LEU A 68 -1.55 5.48 -2.26
N HIS A 69 -2.14 4.64 -1.42
CA HIS A 69 -3.60 4.42 -1.38
C HIS A 69 -4.38 5.72 -1.22
N ARG A 70 -3.97 6.57 -0.27
CA ARG A 70 -4.61 7.86 -0.01
C ARG A 70 -4.48 8.81 -1.20
N SER A 71 -3.31 8.86 -1.85
CA SER A 71 -3.09 9.67 -3.06
C SER A 71 -4.03 9.24 -4.19
N PHE A 72 -4.18 7.94 -4.43
CA PHE A 72 -5.16 7.42 -5.40
C PHE A 72 -6.61 7.73 -5.03
N HIS A 73 -6.94 7.73 -3.74
CA HIS A 73 -8.28 8.09 -3.28
C HIS A 73 -8.59 9.58 -3.56
N HIS A 74 -7.65 10.48 -3.27
CA HIS A 74 -7.79 11.93 -3.56
C HIS A 74 -7.97 12.24 -5.04
N TRP A 75 -7.39 11.43 -5.93
CA TRP A 75 -7.57 11.57 -7.38
C TRP A 75 -8.84 10.90 -7.93
N GLY A 76 -9.77 10.48 -7.06
CA GLY A 76 -11.09 9.97 -7.48
C GLY A 76 -11.20 8.45 -7.60
N TRP A 77 -10.49 7.70 -6.72
CA TRP A 77 -10.40 6.23 -6.61
C TRP A 77 -9.54 5.49 -7.63
N LEU A 78 -8.47 4.81 -7.16
CA LEU A 78 -7.55 3.94 -7.91
C LEU A 78 -7.51 4.15 -9.45
N PRO A 79 -6.95 5.27 -9.97
CA PRO A 79 -6.56 5.33 -11.39
C PRO A 79 -5.11 5.86 -11.54
N ALA A 80 -4.25 5.41 -12.45
CA ALA A 80 -4.44 4.65 -13.67
C ALA A 80 -3.69 3.32 -13.59
N ALA A 81 -4.35 2.22 -13.97
CA ALA A 81 -3.63 1.04 -14.39
C ALA A 81 -2.53 1.48 -15.37
N LYS A 82 -1.29 1.08 -15.06
CA LYS A 82 -0.05 1.38 -15.80
C LYS A 82 0.76 2.61 -15.37
N SER A 83 0.40 3.36 -14.31
CA SER A 83 1.36 4.33 -13.75
C SER A 83 2.47 3.62 -12.96
N ALA A 84 3.63 4.24 -12.81
CA ALA A 84 4.73 3.67 -12.04
C ALA A 84 4.35 3.52 -10.55
N GLU A 85 3.59 4.48 -10.01
CA GLU A 85 3.05 4.47 -8.65
C GLU A 85 2.06 3.32 -8.44
N TRP A 86 1.25 3.00 -9.45
CA TRP A 86 0.34 1.85 -9.42
C TRP A 86 1.11 0.55 -9.25
N TYR A 87 2.11 0.31 -10.10
CA TYR A 87 2.96 -0.88 -9.99
C TYR A 87 3.75 -0.91 -8.68
N THR A 88 4.17 0.26 -8.18
CA THR A 88 4.84 0.39 -6.87
C THR A 88 3.91 -0.01 -5.72
N MET A 89 2.64 0.42 -5.75
CA MET A 89 1.65 0.01 -4.75
C MET A 89 1.40 -1.50 -4.78
N LEU A 90 1.26 -2.08 -5.98
CA LEU A 90 1.12 -3.53 -6.15
C LEU A 90 2.35 -4.29 -5.62
N PHE A 91 3.55 -3.76 -5.87
CA PHE A 91 4.80 -4.29 -5.35
C PHE A 91 4.81 -4.28 -3.81
N PHE A 92 4.42 -3.16 -3.18
CA PHE A 92 4.30 -3.10 -1.72
C PHE A 92 3.28 -4.09 -1.17
N TYR A 93 2.09 -4.17 -1.76
CA TYR A 93 1.07 -5.14 -1.33
C TYR A 93 1.62 -6.57 -1.34
N LEU A 94 2.28 -6.98 -2.43
CA LEU A 94 2.81 -8.34 -2.60
C LEU A 94 3.79 -8.75 -1.50
N HIS A 95 4.47 -7.79 -0.88
CA HIS A 95 5.45 -8.05 0.19
C HIS A 95 4.89 -7.83 1.60
N LEU A 96 3.81 -7.05 1.75
CA LEU A 96 3.26 -6.68 3.05
C LEU A 96 2.03 -7.49 3.45
N TYR A 97 1.33 -8.16 2.52
CA TYR A 97 0.01 -8.78 2.77
C TYR A 97 -0.04 -9.89 3.84
N ARG A 98 1.12 -10.42 4.26
CA ARG A 98 1.23 -11.40 5.36
C ARG A 98 1.83 -10.82 6.62
N ILE A 99 2.39 -9.62 6.55
CA ILE A 99 3.04 -9.00 7.69
C ILE A 99 1.95 -8.46 8.60
N THR A 100 2.04 -8.81 9.88
CA THR A 100 1.12 -8.30 10.89
C THR A 100 1.45 -6.85 11.17
N VAL A 101 0.44 -5.97 11.12
CA VAL A 101 0.60 -4.56 11.48
C VAL A 101 1.00 -4.48 12.96
N PRO A 102 2.05 -3.74 13.35
CA PRO A 102 2.42 -3.56 14.75
C PRO A 102 1.28 -2.94 15.56
N GLN A 103 1.05 -3.43 16.78
CA GLN A 103 -0.14 -3.06 17.57
C GLN A 103 -0.31 -1.55 17.76
N ALA A 104 0.79 -0.82 17.98
CA ALA A 104 0.79 0.63 18.16
C ALA A 104 0.35 1.43 16.91
N GLN A 105 0.18 0.77 15.77
CA GLN A 105 -0.01 1.39 14.45
C GLN A 105 -1.27 0.84 13.74
N ARG A 106 -2.07 0.04 14.43
CA ARG A 106 -3.32 -0.53 13.91
C ARG A 106 -4.44 0.50 14.02
N HIS A 107 -5.22 0.64 12.95
CA HIS A 107 -6.55 1.26 13.06
C HIS A 107 -7.58 0.28 13.63
N GLU A 108 -8.75 0.79 14.02
CA GLU A 108 -9.91 -0.03 14.39
C GLU A 108 -10.32 -1.00 13.26
N SER A 109 -10.21 -0.54 12.01
CA SER A 109 -10.39 -1.31 10.77
C SER A 109 -9.39 -2.47 10.60
N HIS A 110 -8.33 -2.55 11.41
CA HIS A 110 -7.45 -3.72 11.43
C HIS A 110 -8.22 -5.01 11.73
N THR A 111 -9.31 -4.93 12.51
CA THR A 111 -10.16 -6.10 12.78
C THR A 111 -10.77 -6.67 11.49
N ILE A 112 -11.20 -5.81 10.56
CA ILE A 112 -11.73 -6.21 9.24
C ILE A 112 -10.65 -6.94 8.44
N TRP A 113 -9.44 -6.37 8.40
CA TRP A 113 -8.31 -7.02 7.75
C TRP A 113 -7.96 -8.37 8.40
N ALA A 114 -7.89 -8.43 9.73
CA ALA A 114 -7.58 -9.65 10.48
C ALA A 114 -8.63 -10.75 10.28
N ASN A 115 -9.90 -10.37 10.09
CA ASN A 115 -11.04 -11.27 9.91
C ASN A 115 -11.42 -11.48 8.44
N ARG A 116 -10.57 -11.08 7.49
CA ARG A 116 -10.81 -11.33 6.06
C ARG A 116 -10.98 -12.83 5.79
N PRO A 117 -11.76 -13.23 4.76
CA PRO A 117 -11.92 -14.63 4.41
C PRO A 117 -10.58 -15.34 4.22
N ILE A 118 -10.49 -16.60 4.67
CA ILE A 118 -9.27 -17.40 4.57
C ILE A 118 -8.84 -17.47 3.09
N GLY A 119 -7.61 -17.06 2.81
CA GLY A 119 -7.03 -17.08 1.47
C GLY A 119 -7.39 -15.88 0.57
N ALA A 120 -8.18 -14.91 1.02
CA ALA A 120 -8.51 -13.73 0.20
C ALA A 120 -7.26 -12.92 -0.18
N ALA A 121 -6.36 -12.70 0.79
CA ALA A 121 -5.11 -11.97 0.54
C ALA A 121 -4.13 -12.79 -0.33
N GLU A 122 -4.11 -14.12 -0.20
CA GLU A 122 -3.37 -15.00 -1.09
C GLU A 122 -3.85 -14.94 -2.52
N THR A 123 -5.18 -14.93 -2.74
CA THR A 123 -5.79 -14.80 -4.07
C THR A 123 -5.45 -13.46 -4.69
N ALA A 124 -5.61 -12.36 -3.94
CA ALA A 124 -5.20 -11.03 -4.36
C ALA A 124 -3.71 -10.98 -4.74
N ALA A 125 -2.83 -11.52 -3.89
CA ALA A 125 -1.40 -11.59 -4.17
C ALA A 125 -1.08 -12.44 -5.42
N ALA A 126 -1.82 -13.52 -5.67
CA ALA A 126 -1.65 -14.35 -6.87
C ALA A 126 -2.01 -13.59 -8.15
N GLU A 127 -3.11 -12.84 -8.14
CA GLU A 127 -3.52 -11.98 -9.26
C GLU A 127 -2.48 -10.88 -9.53
N ILE A 128 -2.01 -10.21 -8.48
CA ILE A 128 -0.97 -9.17 -8.57
C ILE A 128 0.33 -9.71 -9.17
N ARG A 129 0.77 -10.92 -8.79
CA ARG A 129 1.97 -11.56 -9.38
C ARG A 129 1.85 -11.70 -10.89
N GLN A 130 0.64 -11.97 -11.42
CA GLN A 130 0.45 -12.10 -12.86
C GLN A 130 0.57 -10.75 -13.57
N ILE A 131 0.12 -9.67 -12.95
CA ILE A 131 0.26 -8.31 -13.49
C ILE A 131 1.73 -7.89 -13.50
N LEU A 132 2.43 -8.03 -12.37
CA LEU A 132 3.83 -7.61 -12.25
C LEU A 132 4.81 -8.45 -13.10
N ARG A 133 4.41 -9.63 -13.57
CA ARG A 133 5.19 -10.44 -14.52
C ARG A 133 5.04 -9.99 -15.98
N ARG A 134 3.96 -9.25 -16.30
CA ARG A 134 3.57 -8.88 -17.67
C ARG A 134 3.87 -7.42 -18.00
N GLY A 135 4.12 -6.58 -16.99
CA GLY A 135 4.61 -5.21 -17.13
C GLY A 135 6.12 -5.18 -17.12
#